data_AF-A0A354CSR6-F1
#
_entry.id   AF-A0A354CSR6-F1
#
_cell.length_a   1.000
_cell.length_b   1.000
_cell.length_c   1.000
_cell.angle_alpha   90.00
_cell.angle_beta   90.00
_cell.angle_gamma   90.00
#
_symmetry.space_group_name_H-M   'P 1'
#
loop_
_entity.id
_entity.type
_entity.pdbx_description
1 polymer ?
#
loop_
_entity_poly.entity_id
_entity_poly.type
_entity_poly.pdbx_seq_one_letter_code
_entity_poly.pdbx_strand_id
1 'polypeptide(L)'
;MKIAINVLKGFEIVITAIWGIICGIFAPLSIMYADIVDQNIADHYIVRVWLINSIVFYIAGTVIVMLKHYKTALCFHGAGLIVSLYIYSVFQGIYEGKEAQSPAHLYMPIIFVTLITLIITVLANYKNFTAKLEAKKEKEYQAAPSILGGEYRSEKSSDKPKKGRKENKRKH
;
A
#
# COMPACT_ATOMS: atom_id res chain seq x y z
N MET A 1 -12.10 6.15 11.74
CA MET A 1 -11.50 5.38 10.63
C MET A 1 -12.18 5.60 9.28
N LYS A 2 -13.49 5.33 9.10
CA LYS A 2 -14.15 5.49 7.79
C LYS A 2 -14.05 6.90 7.19
N ILE A 3 -14.28 7.94 8.00
CA ILE A 3 -14.15 9.35 7.58
C ILE A 3 -12.72 9.65 7.12
N ALA A 4 -11.72 9.30 7.93
CA ALA A 4 -10.31 9.50 7.58
C ALA A 4 -9.92 8.78 6.27
N ILE A 5 -10.38 7.54 6.06
CA ILE A 5 -10.16 6.82 4.80
C ILE A 5 -10.79 7.58 3.62
N ASN A 6 -12.02 8.06 3.75
CA ASN A 6 -12.68 8.80 2.68
C ASN A 6 -11.97 10.13 2.36
N VAL A 7 -11.48 10.83 3.39
CA VAL A 7 -10.67 12.05 3.21
C VAL A 7 -9.37 11.73 2.48
N LEU A 8 -8.64 10.69 2.90
CA LEU A 8 -7.41 10.27 2.24
C LEU A 8 -7.63 9.84 0.78
N LYS A 9 -8.74 9.15 0.49
CA LYS A 9 -9.14 8.83 -0.89
C LYS A 9 -9.39 10.10 -1.72
N GLY A 10 -10.02 11.10 -1.12
CA GLY A 10 -10.22 12.41 -1.74
C GLY A 10 -8.89 13.12 -2.05
N PHE A 11 -7.91 13.06 -1.14
CA PHE A 11 -6.58 13.58 -1.42
C PHE A 11 -5.85 12.78 -2.51
N GLU A 12 -5.90 11.46 -2.45
CA GLU A 12 -5.25 10.59 -3.44
C GLU A 12 -5.77 10.87 -4.85
N ILE A 13 -7.09 10.96 -5.05
CA ILE A 13 -7.66 11.25 -6.36
C ILE A 13 -7.27 12.63 -6.89
N VAL A 14 -7.21 13.65 -6.03
CA VAL A 14 -6.78 15.01 -6.42
C VAL A 14 -5.31 15.01 -6.83
N ILE A 15 -4.45 14.39 -6.04
CA ILE A 15 -3.01 14.31 -6.35
C ILE A 15 -2.78 13.51 -7.63
N THR A 16 -3.46 12.37 -7.81
CA THR A 16 -3.36 11.58 -9.04
C THR A 16 -3.93 12.34 -10.25
N ALA A 17 -5.00 13.14 -10.09
CA ALA A 17 -5.52 13.95 -11.18
C ALA A 17 -4.53 15.04 -11.61
N ILE A 18 -3.88 15.71 -10.65
CA ILE A 18 -2.88 16.75 -10.97
C ILE A 18 -1.61 16.09 -11.49
N TRP A 19 -0.92 15.27 -10.70
CA TRP A 19 0.38 14.73 -11.04
C TRP A 19 0.33 13.50 -11.95
N GLY A 20 -0.65 12.62 -11.78
CA GLY A 20 -0.79 11.44 -12.64
C GLY A 20 -1.19 11.78 -14.08
N ILE A 21 -1.96 12.86 -14.29
CA ILE A 21 -2.32 13.32 -15.65
C ILE A 21 -1.30 14.32 -16.17
N ILE A 22 -1.03 15.42 -15.46
CA ILE A 22 -0.15 16.48 -15.99
C ILE A 22 1.27 15.95 -16.14
N CYS A 23 1.86 15.43 -15.06
CA CYS A 23 3.22 14.92 -15.10
C CYS A 23 3.28 13.48 -15.63
N GLY A 24 2.26 12.66 -15.38
CA GLY A 24 2.29 11.26 -15.79
C GLY A 24 1.88 10.98 -17.23
N ILE A 25 1.08 11.86 -17.85
CA ILE A 25 0.62 11.72 -19.24
C ILE A 25 1.13 12.86 -20.11
N PHE A 26 0.84 14.11 -19.76
CA PHE A 26 1.20 15.22 -20.65
C PHE A 26 2.71 15.42 -20.75
N ALA A 27 3.46 15.35 -19.65
CA ALA A 27 4.92 15.50 -19.72
C ALA A 27 5.61 14.47 -20.65
N PRO A 28 5.36 13.14 -20.54
CA PRO A 28 5.95 12.20 -21.49
C PRO A 28 5.44 12.41 -22.92
N LEU A 29 4.17 12.78 -23.13
CA LEU A 29 3.67 13.13 -24.47
C LEU A 29 4.38 14.36 -25.05
N SER A 30 4.60 15.40 -24.25
CA SER A 30 5.35 16.58 -24.67
C SER A 30 6.79 16.23 -25.02
N ILE A 31 7.46 15.39 -24.22
CA ILE A 31 8.82 14.93 -24.53
C ILE A 31 8.86 14.15 -25.86
N MET A 32 7.85 13.34 -26.16
CA MET A 32 7.82 12.55 -27.40
C MET A 32 7.47 13.37 -28.65
N TYR A 33 6.65 14.41 -28.53
CA TYR A 33 6.01 15.02 -29.71
C TYR A 33 6.16 16.54 -29.84
N ALA A 34 6.61 17.25 -28.81
CA ALA A 34 6.62 18.72 -28.81
C ALA A 34 7.95 19.36 -29.24
N ASP A 35 8.93 18.56 -29.68
CA ASP A 35 10.26 19.03 -30.11
C ASP A 35 10.95 19.95 -29.08
N ILE A 36 10.87 19.56 -27.80
CA ILE A 36 11.41 20.31 -26.64
C ILE A 36 12.72 19.73 -26.09
N VAL A 37 13.13 18.55 -26.57
CA VAL A 37 14.36 17.86 -26.17
C VAL A 37 15.00 17.21 -27.40
N ASP A 38 16.29 16.84 -27.29
CA ASP A 38 16.99 16.07 -28.33
C ASP A 38 16.15 14.85 -28.80
N GLN A 39 16.13 14.62 -30.12
CA GLN A 39 15.42 13.49 -30.73
C GLN A 39 15.78 12.13 -30.10
N ASN A 40 17.05 11.93 -29.74
CA ASN A 40 17.51 10.70 -29.07
C ASN A 40 16.85 10.48 -27.69
N ILE A 41 16.47 11.56 -26.99
CA ILE A 41 15.76 11.49 -25.71
C ILE A 41 14.27 11.27 -25.96
N ALA A 42 13.69 12.00 -26.93
CA ALA A 42 12.28 11.87 -27.30
C ALA A 42 11.92 10.43 -27.72
N ASP A 43 12.80 9.80 -28.51
CA ASP A 43 12.61 8.42 -28.99
C ASP A 43 13.05 7.34 -27.98
N HIS A 44 13.64 7.73 -26.85
CA HIS A 44 14.10 6.79 -25.85
C HIS A 44 12.92 6.03 -25.24
N TYR A 45 13.01 4.69 -25.21
CA TYR A 45 11.92 3.82 -24.74
C TYR A 45 11.43 4.15 -23.33
N ILE A 46 12.30 4.73 -22.48
CA ILE A 46 11.98 5.09 -21.10
C ILE A 46 10.81 6.07 -20.99
N VAL A 47 10.62 6.95 -22.00
CA VAL A 47 9.51 7.90 -22.01
C VAL A 47 8.16 7.17 -22.18
N ARG A 48 8.14 6.09 -22.97
CA ARG A 48 6.96 5.21 -23.11
C ARG A 48 6.72 4.38 -21.85
N VAL A 49 7.78 3.88 -21.22
CA VAL A 49 7.68 3.17 -19.93
C VAL A 49 7.10 4.10 -18.87
N TRP A 50 7.50 5.37 -18.84
CA TRP A 50 6.91 6.38 -17.95
C TRP A 50 5.42 6.56 -18.21
N LEU A 51 5.00 6.78 -19.46
CA LEU A 51 3.58 6.91 -19.79
C LEU A 51 2.75 5.69 -19.37
N ILE A 52 3.23 4.49 -19.69
CA ILE A 52 2.56 3.23 -19.31
C ILE A 52 2.47 3.11 -17.78
N ASN A 53 3.54 3.46 -17.07
CA ASN A 53 3.58 3.41 -15.61
C ASN A 53 2.49 4.30 -14.98
N SER A 54 2.35 5.53 -15.47
CA SER A 54 1.31 6.47 -15.05
C SER A 54 -0.10 5.93 -15.25
N ILE A 55 -0.39 5.36 -16.43
CA ILE A 55 -1.73 4.85 -16.76
C ILE A 55 -2.05 3.58 -15.96
N VAL A 56 -1.18 2.59 -16.05
CA VAL A 56 -1.45 1.24 -15.52
C VAL A 56 -1.31 1.20 -14.02
N PHE A 57 -0.20 1.70 -13.48
CA PHE A 57 0.08 1.51 -12.06
C PHE A 57 -0.57 2.59 -11.20
N TYR A 58 -0.68 3.84 -11.66
CA TYR A 58 -1.17 4.95 -10.83
C TYR A 58 -2.62 5.35 -11.09
N ILE A 59 -3.02 5.58 -12.33
CA ILE A 59 -4.41 5.92 -12.63
C ILE A 59 -5.32 4.72 -12.31
N ALA A 60 -4.99 3.54 -12.84
CA ALA A 60 -5.77 2.34 -12.51
C ALA A 60 -5.65 1.98 -11.02
N GLY A 61 -4.46 2.11 -10.41
CA GLY A 61 -4.26 1.91 -8.97
C GLY A 61 -5.17 2.79 -8.10
N THR A 62 -5.29 4.07 -8.44
CA THR A 62 -6.18 5.02 -7.76
C THR A 62 -7.66 4.64 -7.95
N VAL A 63 -8.06 4.21 -9.15
CA VAL A 63 -9.42 3.67 -9.39
C VAL A 63 -9.69 2.47 -8.49
N ILE A 64 -8.74 1.55 -8.34
CA ILE A 64 -8.85 0.37 -7.47
C ILE A 64 -8.97 0.79 -5.99
N VAL A 65 -8.27 1.85 -5.54
CA VAL A 65 -8.48 2.47 -4.22
C VAL A 65 -9.92 2.98 -4.08
N MET A 66 -10.46 3.63 -5.11
CA MET A 66 -11.85 4.12 -5.11
C MET A 66 -12.85 2.97 -4.97
N LEU A 67 -12.59 1.84 -5.63
CA LEU A 67 -13.37 0.59 -5.52
C LEU A 67 -13.16 -0.17 -4.21
N LYS A 68 -12.33 0.34 -3.29
CA LYS A 68 -12.04 -0.23 -1.96
C LYS A 68 -11.27 -1.56 -1.98
N HIS A 69 -10.60 -1.88 -3.09
CA HIS A 69 -9.71 -3.03 -3.22
C HIS A 69 -8.28 -2.69 -2.79
N TYR A 70 -8.12 -2.27 -1.53
CA TYR A 70 -6.90 -1.59 -1.06
C TYR A 70 -5.61 -2.41 -1.18
N LYS A 71 -5.66 -3.73 -0.95
CA LYS A 71 -4.48 -4.59 -1.09
C LYS A 71 -3.99 -4.65 -2.54
N THR A 72 -4.93 -4.80 -3.48
CA THR A 72 -4.63 -4.81 -4.91
C THR A 72 -4.09 -3.45 -5.34
N ALA A 73 -4.71 -2.35 -4.90
CA ALA A 73 -4.20 -1.01 -5.18
C ALA A 73 -2.77 -0.79 -4.64
N LEU A 74 -2.48 -1.28 -3.44
CA LEU A 74 -1.13 -1.22 -2.88
C LEU A 74 -0.11 -2.00 -3.73
N CYS A 75 -0.48 -3.15 -4.29
CA CYS A 75 0.38 -3.87 -5.23
C CYS A 75 0.64 -3.05 -6.50
N PHE A 76 -0.39 -2.39 -7.04
CA PHE A 76 -0.25 -1.54 -8.23
C PHE A 76 0.65 -0.33 -7.96
N HIS A 77 0.37 0.46 -6.93
CA HIS A 77 1.20 1.62 -6.58
C HIS A 77 2.60 1.25 -6.11
N GLY A 78 2.77 0.07 -5.49
CA GLY A 78 4.07 -0.47 -5.11
C GLY A 78 4.91 -0.90 -6.32
N ALA A 79 4.32 -1.64 -7.26
CA ALA A 79 4.98 -2.01 -8.52
C ALA A 79 5.32 -0.75 -9.33
N GLY A 80 4.38 0.19 -9.42
CA GLY A 80 4.62 1.48 -10.06
C GLY A 80 5.79 2.21 -9.43
N LEU A 81 5.93 2.19 -8.09
CA LEU A 81 7.02 2.87 -7.39
C LEU A 81 8.38 2.30 -7.78
N ILE A 82 8.48 0.98 -7.93
CA ILE A 82 9.71 0.33 -8.39
C ILE A 82 10.04 0.77 -9.82
N VAL A 83 9.05 0.77 -10.71
CA VAL A 83 9.23 1.23 -12.11
C VAL A 83 9.61 2.71 -12.16
N SER A 84 9.01 3.52 -11.30
CA SER A 84 9.32 4.93 -11.08
C SER A 84 10.79 5.14 -10.70
N LEU A 85 11.31 4.41 -9.70
CA LEU A 85 12.72 4.47 -9.33
C LEU A 85 13.67 4.02 -10.46
N TYR A 86 13.25 3.04 -11.25
CA TYR A 86 14.00 2.63 -12.43
C TYR A 86 14.06 3.74 -13.49
N ILE A 87 12.91 4.37 -13.79
CA ILE A 87 12.82 5.54 -14.68
C ILE A 87 13.72 6.67 -14.20
N TYR A 88 13.74 6.95 -12.88
CA TYR A 88 14.68 7.92 -12.28
C TYR A 88 16.11 7.67 -12.73
N SER A 89 16.57 6.44 -12.49
CA SER A 89 17.96 6.04 -12.65
C SER A 89 18.39 6.15 -14.11
N VAL A 90 17.52 5.71 -15.03
CA VAL A 90 17.75 5.81 -16.46
C VAL A 90 17.83 7.28 -16.90
N PHE A 91 16.93 8.15 -16.43
CA PHE A 91 16.99 9.57 -16.76
C PHE A 91 18.23 10.27 -16.18
N GLN A 92 18.70 9.88 -15.00
CA GLN A 92 19.96 10.40 -14.45
C GLN A 92 21.14 10.04 -15.37
N GLY A 93 21.20 8.81 -15.88
CA GLY A 93 22.24 8.40 -16.84
C GLY A 93 22.13 9.11 -18.20
N ILE A 94 20.92 9.34 -18.73
CA ILE A 94 20.72 10.03 -20.02
C ILE A 94 21.17 11.51 -19.95
N TYR A 95 20.96 12.14 -18.79
CA TYR A 95 21.27 13.55 -18.57
C TYR A 95 22.63 13.76 -17.88
N GLU A 96 23.39 12.68 -17.63
CA GLU A 96 24.72 12.78 -17.04
C GLU A 96 25.65 13.60 -17.95
N GLY A 97 26.25 14.65 -17.39
CA GLY A 97 27.13 15.55 -18.14
C GLY A 97 26.42 16.46 -19.16
N LYS A 98 25.08 16.46 -19.22
CA LYS A 98 24.30 17.40 -20.04
C LYS A 98 23.90 18.63 -19.23
N GLU A 99 24.09 19.82 -19.78
CA GLU A 99 23.54 21.07 -19.22
C GLU A 99 22.03 21.23 -19.54
N ALA A 100 21.23 20.24 -19.13
CA ALA A 100 19.79 20.24 -19.33
C ALA A 100 19.08 19.76 -18.07
N GLN A 101 17.93 20.36 -17.76
CA GLN A 101 17.15 19.96 -16.59
C GLN A 101 16.50 18.59 -16.82
N SER A 102 16.90 17.60 -16.03
CA SER A 102 16.32 16.26 -16.13
C SER A 102 14.83 16.27 -15.73
N PRO A 103 13.93 15.72 -16.58
CA PRO A 103 12.50 15.65 -16.28
C PRO A 103 12.18 14.66 -15.15
N ALA A 104 13.18 13.93 -14.64
CA ALA A 104 13.03 12.93 -13.58
C ALA A 104 12.35 13.46 -12.30
N HIS A 105 12.41 14.76 -12.04
CA HIS A 105 11.77 15.35 -10.86
C HIS A 105 10.25 15.48 -11.01
N LEU A 106 9.74 15.62 -12.25
CA LEU A 106 8.32 15.82 -12.52
C LEU A 106 7.47 14.63 -12.12
N TYR A 107 8.04 13.42 -12.12
CA TYR A 107 7.30 12.20 -11.81
C TYR A 107 7.45 11.75 -10.33
N MET A 108 8.33 12.37 -9.51
CA MET A 108 8.54 12.01 -8.09
C MET A 108 7.33 12.15 -7.14
N PRO A 109 6.36 13.07 -7.37
CA PRO A 109 5.15 13.21 -6.53
C PRO A 109 4.29 11.94 -6.45
N ILE A 110 4.58 10.98 -7.31
CA ILE A 110 4.04 9.63 -7.29
C ILE A 110 4.39 8.84 -6.01
N ILE A 111 5.54 9.10 -5.39
CA ILE A 111 5.90 8.50 -4.09
C ILE A 111 4.83 8.82 -3.04
N PHE A 112 4.31 10.05 -3.08
CA PHE A 112 3.24 10.51 -2.18
C PHE A 112 1.95 9.70 -2.39
N VAL A 113 1.58 9.40 -3.63
CA VAL A 113 0.41 8.56 -3.94
C VAL A 113 0.57 7.18 -3.32
N THR A 114 1.72 6.53 -3.51
CA THR A 114 1.99 5.20 -2.94
C THR A 114 1.93 5.22 -1.40
N LEU A 115 2.47 6.27 -0.76
CA LEU A 115 2.41 6.42 0.70
C LEU A 115 0.97 6.62 1.21
N ILE A 116 0.16 7.43 0.54
CA ILE A 116 -1.25 7.62 0.90
C ILE A 116 -2.00 6.29 0.79
N THR A 117 -1.80 5.54 -0.30
CA THR A 117 -2.43 4.23 -0.48
C THR A 117 -2.00 3.21 0.57
N LEU A 118 -0.73 3.24 0.98
CA LEU A 118 -0.24 2.41 2.09
C LEU A 118 -0.99 2.75 3.39
N ILE A 119 -1.10 4.04 3.73
CA ILE A 119 -1.84 4.50 4.92
C ILE A 119 -3.30 4.07 4.84
N ILE A 120 -3.97 4.27 3.70
CA ILE A 120 -5.35 3.82 3.48
C ILE A 120 -5.47 2.31 3.71
N THR A 121 -4.54 1.53 3.16
CA THR A 121 -4.55 0.06 3.28
C THR A 121 -4.38 -0.38 4.72
N VAL A 122 -3.47 0.24 5.47
CA VAL A 122 -3.26 -0.03 6.90
C VAL A 122 -4.51 0.33 7.70
N LEU A 123 -5.07 1.53 7.51
CA LEU A 123 -6.27 1.97 8.23
C LEU A 123 -7.49 1.10 7.91
N ALA A 124 -7.67 0.70 6.66
CA ALA A 124 -8.77 -0.16 6.24
C ALA A 124 -8.67 -1.58 6.83
N ASN A 125 -7.45 -2.08 7.04
CA ASN A 125 -7.19 -3.41 7.58
C ASN A 125 -6.78 -3.40 9.07
N TYR A 126 -6.87 -2.25 9.75
CA TYR A 126 -6.30 -2.04 11.08
C TYR A 126 -6.72 -3.11 12.08
N LYS A 127 -8.02 -3.39 12.21
CA LYS A 127 -8.56 -4.41 13.13
C LYS A 127 -7.98 -5.81 12.87
N ASN A 128 -7.79 -6.18 11.61
CA ASN A 128 -7.22 -7.47 11.24
C ASN A 128 -5.72 -7.52 11.55
N PHE A 129 -5.05 -6.38 11.41
CA PHE A 129 -3.61 -6.27 11.69
C PHE A 129 -3.33 -6.34 13.19
N THR A 130 -4.10 -5.62 14.00
CA THR A 130 -3.97 -5.65 15.47
C THR A 130 -4.28 -7.03 16.03
N ALA A 131 -5.37 -7.68 15.58
CA ALA A 131 -5.72 -9.03 16.02
C ALA A 131 -4.64 -10.06 15.67
N LYS A 132 -4.00 -9.96 14.48
CA LYS A 132 -2.87 -10.82 14.12
C LYS A 132 -1.62 -10.56 14.95
N LEU A 133 -1.35 -9.30 15.28
CA LEU A 133 -0.22 -8.93 16.13
C LEU A 133 -0.41 -9.45 17.56
N GLU A 134 -1.61 -9.31 18.11
CA GLU A 134 -1.97 -9.84 19.43
C GLU A 134 -1.85 -11.36 19.47
N ALA A 135 -2.39 -12.06 18.47
CA ALA A 135 -2.26 -13.51 18.37
C ALA A 135 -0.81 -13.98 18.19
N LYS A 136 0.05 -13.19 17.53
CA LYS A 136 1.49 -13.50 17.43
C LYS A 136 2.19 -13.33 18.77
N LYS A 137 1.91 -12.25 19.50
CA LYS A 137 2.44 -12.01 20.85
C LYS A 137 2.00 -13.09 21.83
N GLU A 138 0.75 -13.54 21.74
CA GLU A 138 0.23 -14.62 22.58
C GLU A 138 0.94 -15.95 22.29
N LYS A 139 1.22 -16.27 21.01
CA LYS A 139 2.01 -17.46 20.64
C LYS A 139 3.46 -17.37 21.11
N GLU A 140 4.09 -16.20 21.00
CA GLU A 140 5.45 -15.97 21.50
C GLU A 140 5.50 -16.09 23.03
N TYR A 141 4.46 -15.63 23.74
CA TYR A 141 4.33 -15.78 25.19
C TYR A 141 4.10 -17.24 25.62
N GLN A 142 3.27 -18.00 24.90
CA GLN A 142 3.05 -19.44 25.16
C GLN A 142 4.28 -20.30 24.82
N ALA A 143 5.13 -19.85 23.87
CA ALA A 143 6.37 -20.53 23.49
C ALA A 143 7.57 -20.14 24.37
N ALA A 144 7.45 -19.12 25.23
CA ALA A 144 8.51 -18.73 26.13
C ALA A 144 8.63 -19.78 27.27
N PRO A 145 9.82 -20.31 27.56
CA PRO A 145 10.01 -21.18 28.71
C PRO A 145 9.64 -20.40 29.98
N SER A 146 8.66 -20.91 30.71
CA SER A 146 8.19 -20.36 31.98
C SER A 146 9.35 -20.30 32.99
N ILE A 147 10.01 -19.15 33.09
CA ILE A 147 11.07 -18.90 34.08
C ILE A 147 10.46 -18.51 35.46
N LEU A 148 9.18 -18.14 35.50
CA LEU A 148 8.46 -17.84 36.74
C LEU A 148 7.39 -18.90 36.97
N GLY A 149 7.75 -19.94 37.72
CA GLY A 149 6.77 -20.85 38.31
C GLY A 149 5.86 -20.05 39.25
N GLY A 150 4.63 -19.81 38.81
CA GLY A 150 3.63 -19.10 39.61
C GLY A 150 2.26 -19.26 38.99
N GLU A 151 1.44 -20.11 39.61
CA GLU A 151 0.01 -20.21 39.33
C GLU A 151 -0.63 -18.82 39.42
N TYR A 152 -1.23 -18.34 38.32
CA TYR A 152 -2.26 -17.31 38.39
C TYR A 152 -3.49 -17.75 37.61
N ARG A 153 -4.37 -18.37 38.40
CA ARG A 153 -5.84 -18.39 38.33
C ARG A 153 -6.47 -17.70 37.12
N SER A 154 -7.04 -18.51 36.23
CA SER A 154 -8.01 -18.07 35.23
C SER A 154 -9.35 -17.74 35.89
N GLU A 155 -9.50 -16.55 36.48
CA GLU A 155 -10.82 -16.04 36.84
C GLU A 155 -11.55 -15.52 35.60
N LYS A 156 -12.16 -16.46 34.86
CA LYS A 156 -13.43 -16.27 34.15
C LYS A 156 -14.21 -17.58 34.14
N SER A 157 -14.69 -18.01 35.30
CA SER A 157 -15.87 -18.88 35.38
C SER A 157 -17.12 -18.00 35.29
N SER A 158 -17.59 -17.70 34.07
CA SER A 158 -18.99 -17.33 33.89
C SER A 158 -19.83 -18.59 33.92
N ASP A 159 -20.69 -18.67 34.93
CA ASP A 159 -21.72 -19.68 35.20
C ASP A 159 -22.24 -20.43 33.97
N LYS A 160 -22.19 -21.76 34.04
CA LYS A 160 -23.10 -22.65 33.31
C LYS A 160 -23.89 -23.48 34.33
N PRO A 161 -25.23 -23.59 34.20
CA PRO A 161 -26.03 -24.33 35.16
C PRO A 161 -25.71 -25.83 35.09
N LYS A 162 -25.45 -26.42 36.27
CA LYS A 162 -25.21 -27.85 36.45
C LYS A 162 -26.44 -28.66 36.02
N LYS A 163 -26.30 -29.46 34.96
CA LYS A 163 -27.23 -30.57 34.67
C LYS A 163 -26.97 -31.69 35.68
N GLY A 164 -27.91 -31.88 36.60
CA GLY A 164 -27.86 -32.92 37.63
C GLY A 164 -27.77 -34.32 37.03
N ARG A 165 -26.72 -35.05 37.43
CA ARG A 165 -26.51 -36.48 37.19
C ARG A 165 -27.39 -37.24 38.18
N LYS A 166 -28.44 -37.93 37.70
CA LYS A 166 -29.17 -38.92 38.54
C LYS A 166 -28.33 -40.19 38.60
N GLU A 167 -27.89 -40.49 39.81
CA GLU A 167 -27.16 -41.69 40.18
C GLU A 167 -28.12 -42.88 40.33
N ASN A 168 -27.68 -44.02 39.83
CA ASN A 168 -28.40 -45.28 39.78
C ASN A 168 -28.29 -45.97 41.14
N LYS A 169 -29.41 -46.36 41.78
CA LYS A 169 -29.41 -47.35 42.88
C LYS A 169 -30.44 -48.44 42.60
N ARG A 170 -29.93 -49.67 42.45
CA ARG A 170 -30.67 -50.93 42.36
C ARG A 170 -31.21 -51.36 43.74
N LYS A 171 -32.24 -52.23 43.66
CA LYS A 171 -32.78 -53.22 44.64
C LYS A 171 -33.81 -52.72 45.65
N HIS A 172 -35.06 -53.14 45.51
CA HIS A 172 -35.56 -54.38 46.12
C HIS A 172 -36.77 -54.93 45.36
#